data_AF-A0A8S1L2B5-F1
#
_entry.id   AF-A0A8S1L2B5-F1
#
_cell.length_a   1.000
_cell.length_b   1.000
_cell.length_c   1.000
_cell.angle_alpha   90.00
_cell.angle_beta   90.00
_cell.angle_gamma   90.00
#
_symmetry.space_group_name_H-M   'P 1'
#
loop_
_entity.id
_entity.type
_entity.pdbx_description
1 polymer ?
#
loop_
_entity_poly.entity_id
_entity_poly.type
_entity_poly.pdbx_seq_one_letter_code
_entity_poly.pdbx_strand_id
1 'polypeptide(L)'
;MYINHMNPMFFCFPYFYQVPLPQNFVKEEVSDTEKEQTVQSIQEQTNASGIVRGKGQLWSNDEVKNLVKYYKQYNGDWKKIIKHLKGRNISQCSQKYRKLQDQEKRTKRKWSNEEDRILLDSFELYGKQWIKIAEKLPGRTSKQVRDRYVNQINPIINHDEWSEAEDKIIMKEFQQNGPRWAQIAKQLNNRSENQVKNRFYYTILKKYNGELHPYLKIQN
;
A
#
# COMPACT_ATOMS: atom_id res chain seq x y z
N MET A 1 -34.81 -4.38 14.03
CA MET A 1 -34.30 -5.60 13.37
C MET A 1 -33.39 -5.15 12.24
N TYR A 2 -32.08 -4.96 12.52
CA TYR A 2 -31.13 -4.51 11.51
C TYR A 2 -30.57 -5.71 10.76
N ILE A 3 -30.89 -5.78 9.47
CA ILE A 3 -30.47 -6.83 8.56
C ILE A 3 -28.97 -6.65 8.31
N ASN A 4 -28.20 -7.63 8.78
CA ASN A 4 -26.80 -7.83 8.43
C ASN A 4 -26.69 -8.18 6.95
N HIS A 5 -26.57 -7.18 6.07
CA HIS A 5 -26.08 -7.43 4.72
C HIS A 5 -24.55 -7.54 4.75
N MET A 6 -24.10 -8.80 4.84
CA MET A 6 -22.73 -9.22 4.57
C MET A 6 -22.31 -8.72 3.18
N ASN A 7 -21.30 -7.83 3.13
CA ASN A 7 -20.69 -7.38 1.89
C ASN A 7 -19.45 -8.27 1.61
N PRO A 8 -19.50 -9.21 0.65
CA PRO A 8 -18.49 -10.25 0.53
C PRO A 8 -17.50 -9.91 -0.60
N MET A 9 -16.60 -8.95 -0.42
CA MET A 9 -15.44 -8.79 -1.30
C MET A 9 -14.26 -8.13 -0.59
N PHE A 10 -13.60 -8.88 0.29
CA PHE A 10 -12.25 -8.56 0.75
C PHE A 10 -11.28 -9.68 0.35
N PHE A 11 -10.82 -9.61 -0.89
CA PHE A 11 -9.56 -10.25 -1.30
C PHE A 11 -8.67 -9.18 -1.93
N CYS A 12 -7.63 -8.83 -1.17
CA CYS A 12 -6.52 -8.01 -1.61
C CYS A 12 -5.44 -8.95 -2.17
N PHE A 13 -5.17 -8.90 -3.47
CA PHE A 13 -3.84 -9.12 -4.05
C PHE A 13 -3.70 -8.30 -5.34
N PRO A 14 -2.47 -7.87 -5.69
CA PRO A 14 -2.22 -6.84 -6.68
C PRO A 14 -2.13 -7.48 -8.07
N TYR A 15 -3.15 -7.28 -8.89
CA TYR A 15 -2.89 -7.17 -10.32
C TYR A 15 -2.54 -5.72 -10.60
N PHE A 16 -1.24 -5.45 -10.64
CA PHE A 16 -0.70 -4.39 -11.49
C PHE A 16 -1.15 -4.71 -12.91
N TYR A 17 -2.35 -4.29 -13.30
CA TYR A 17 -2.58 -4.00 -14.70
C TYR A 17 -1.76 -2.74 -14.98
N GLN A 18 -0.63 -2.92 -15.66
CA GLN A 18 -0.04 -1.86 -16.45
C GLN A 18 -1.07 -1.44 -17.48
N VAL A 19 -1.93 -0.49 -17.12
CA VAL A 19 -2.59 0.34 -18.12
C VAL A 19 -1.46 1.15 -18.74
N PRO A 20 -1.20 1.07 -20.06
CA PRO A 20 -0.21 1.92 -20.69
C PRO A 20 -0.63 3.36 -20.44
N LEU A 21 0.23 4.10 -19.74
CA LEU A 21 0.04 5.54 -19.58
C LEU A 21 0.03 6.18 -20.97
N PRO A 22 -0.84 7.17 -21.23
CA PRO A 22 -0.84 7.89 -22.50
C PRO A 22 0.56 8.44 -22.80
N GLN A 23 1.01 8.30 -24.04
CA GLN A 23 2.38 8.57 -24.47
C GLN A 23 2.86 10.04 -24.30
N ASN A 24 1.99 10.94 -23.84
CA ASN A 24 2.29 12.36 -23.62
C ASN A 24 2.28 12.76 -22.13
N PHE A 25 2.69 11.86 -21.23
CA PHE A 25 3.02 12.24 -19.86
C PHE A 25 4.43 12.86 -19.82
N VAL A 26 4.51 14.17 -20.08
CA VAL A 26 5.76 14.92 -19.90
C VAL A 26 6.04 14.98 -18.40
N LYS A 27 7.05 14.24 -17.94
CA LYS A 27 7.68 14.52 -16.65
C LYS A 27 8.41 15.85 -16.81
N GLU A 28 8.12 16.84 -15.96
CA GLU A 28 9.03 17.97 -15.80
C GLU A 28 10.43 17.41 -15.51
N GLU A 29 11.35 17.61 -16.45
CA GLU A 29 12.75 17.25 -16.29
C GLU A 29 13.38 18.19 -15.27
N VAL A 30 13.51 17.71 -14.03
CA VAL A 30 14.40 18.33 -13.04
C VAL A 30 15.83 18.25 -13.60
N SER A 31 16.47 19.42 -13.73
CA SER A 31 17.77 19.58 -14.39
C SER A 31 18.86 18.73 -13.74
N ASP A 32 19.77 18.22 -14.57
CA ASP A 32 20.77 17.23 -14.15
C ASP A 32 21.80 17.75 -13.14
N THR A 33 21.87 19.06 -12.94
CA THR A 33 22.70 19.71 -11.90
C THR A 33 22.20 19.47 -10.47
N GLU A 34 20.89 19.32 -10.23
CA GLU A 34 20.37 19.08 -8.86
C GLU A 34 20.49 17.60 -8.44
N LYS A 35 20.47 16.67 -9.42
CA LYS A 35 20.67 15.24 -9.16
C LYS A 35 22.11 14.94 -8.75
N GLU A 36 23.10 15.62 -9.33
CA GLU A 36 24.52 15.40 -9.00
C GLU A 36 24.90 15.97 -7.63
N GLN A 37 24.35 17.13 -7.23
CA GLN A 37 24.61 17.72 -5.92
C GLN A 37 23.99 16.90 -4.76
N THR A 38 22.82 16.29 -4.99
CA THR A 38 22.20 15.40 -4.01
C THR A 38 22.95 14.07 -3.87
N VAL A 39 23.60 13.60 -4.94
CA VAL A 39 24.38 12.36 -4.96
C VAL A 39 25.76 12.52 -4.30
N GLN A 40 26.41 13.68 -4.45
CA GLN A 40 27.70 13.95 -3.82
C GLN A 40 27.60 14.13 -2.29
N SER A 41 26.55 14.79 -1.78
CA SER A 41 26.45 15.05 -0.32
C SER A 41 26.13 13.81 0.53
N ILE A 42 25.72 12.69 -0.08
CA ILE A 42 25.40 11.44 0.62
C ILE A 42 26.63 10.51 0.74
N GLN A 43 27.73 10.77 0.01
CA GLN A 43 28.82 9.81 -0.12
C GLN A 43 29.84 9.80 1.02
N GLU A 44 29.86 10.76 1.94
CA GLU A 44 30.92 10.83 2.96
C GLU A 44 30.38 11.12 4.36
N GLN A 45 29.88 10.09 5.04
CA GLN A 45 29.79 10.09 6.50
C GLN A 45 30.32 8.77 7.05
N THR A 46 31.62 8.76 7.32
CA THR A 46 32.29 7.72 8.11
C THR A 46 32.15 8.05 9.60
N ASN A 47 32.06 7.02 10.44
CA ASN A 47 32.34 7.14 11.87
C ASN A 47 33.83 6.88 12.13
N ALA A 48 34.33 7.33 13.29
CA ALA A 48 35.74 7.42 13.69
C ALA A 48 36.57 6.11 13.70
N SER A 49 36.06 5.02 13.13
CA SER A 49 36.76 3.73 12.99
C SER A 49 36.95 3.29 11.53
N GLY A 50 36.59 4.11 10.54
CA GLY A 50 36.95 3.87 9.13
C GLY A 50 36.28 2.65 8.47
N ILE A 51 35.21 2.08 9.05
CA ILE A 51 34.50 0.94 8.46
C ILE A 51 33.42 1.43 7.49
N VAL A 52 33.63 1.23 6.19
CA VAL A 52 32.62 1.45 5.15
C VAL A 52 31.52 0.39 5.28
N ARG A 53 30.35 0.77 5.78
CA ARG A 53 29.15 -0.09 5.70
C ARG A 53 28.71 -0.15 4.24
N GLY A 54 28.93 -1.28 3.58
CA GLY A 54 28.47 -1.48 2.20
C GLY A 54 26.97 -1.19 2.05
N LYS A 55 26.58 -0.58 0.93
CA LYS A 55 25.17 -0.32 0.57
C LYS A 55 24.38 -1.62 0.73
N GLY A 56 23.43 -1.64 1.67
CA GLY A 56 22.63 -2.84 1.96
C GLY A 56 21.88 -3.29 0.72
N GLN A 57 22.27 -4.43 0.14
CA GLN A 57 21.63 -4.99 -1.05
C GLN A 57 20.15 -5.29 -0.76
N LEU A 58 19.23 -4.59 -1.44
CA LEU A 58 17.78 -4.81 -1.34
C LEU A 58 17.40 -6.19 -1.86
N TRP A 59 16.37 -6.81 -1.26
CA TRP A 59 15.84 -8.11 -1.71
C TRP A 59 14.91 -7.90 -2.90
N SER A 60 15.18 -8.55 -4.02
CA SER A 60 14.26 -8.57 -5.15
C SER A 60 13.07 -9.50 -4.89
N ASN A 61 11.97 -9.29 -5.61
CA ASN A 61 10.79 -10.14 -5.50
C ASN A 61 11.10 -11.60 -5.88
N ASP A 62 11.95 -11.80 -6.89
CA ASP A 62 12.30 -13.15 -7.35
C ASP A 62 13.30 -13.83 -6.40
N GLU A 63 14.22 -13.09 -5.79
CA GLU A 63 15.05 -13.61 -4.69
C GLU A 63 14.16 -14.07 -3.51
N VAL A 64 13.13 -13.30 -3.15
CA VAL A 64 12.19 -13.66 -2.09
C VAL A 64 11.38 -14.89 -2.44
N LYS A 65 10.87 -14.99 -3.68
CA LYS A 65 10.16 -16.18 -4.16
C LYS A 65 11.06 -17.42 -4.11
N ASN A 66 12.30 -17.31 -4.57
CA ASN A 66 13.29 -18.38 -4.52
C ASN A 66 13.61 -18.79 -3.09
N LEU A 67 13.79 -17.83 -2.17
CA LEU A 67 13.99 -18.11 -0.74
C LEU A 67 12.85 -18.95 -0.15
N VAL A 68 11.60 -18.59 -0.42
CA VAL A 68 10.43 -19.34 0.06
C VAL A 68 10.35 -20.72 -0.60
N LYS A 69 10.64 -20.82 -1.91
CA LYS A 69 10.67 -22.09 -2.66
C LYS A 69 11.70 -23.05 -2.08
N TYR A 70 12.95 -22.60 -1.91
CA TYR A 70 14.03 -23.43 -1.38
C TYR A 70 13.82 -23.79 0.08
N TYR A 71 13.24 -22.90 0.89
CA TYR A 71 12.88 -23.24 2.26
C TYR A 71 11.91 -24.42 2.33
N LYS A 72 10.88 -24.44 1.46
CA LYS A 72 9.94 -25.57 1.34
C LYS A 72 10.63 -26.84 0.83
N GLN A 73 11.48 -26.71 -0.19
CA GLN A 73 12.17 -27.85 -0.80
C GLN A 73 13.17 -28.53 0.15
N TYR A 74 13.91 -27.75 0.93
CA TYR A 74 14.95 -28.25 1.83
C TYR A 74 14.50 -28.34 3.30
N ASN A 75 13.19 -28.21 3.55
CA ASN A 75 12.58 -28.26 4.88
C ASN A 75 13.30 -27.37 5.92
N GLY A 76 13.69 -26.16 5.50
CA GLY A 76 14.38 -25.19 6.36
C GLY A 76 15.88 -25.41 6.59
N ASP A 77 16.54 -26.31 5.85
CA ASP A 77 18.00 -26.45 5.90
C ASP A 77 18.73 -25.28 5.21
N TRP A 78 19.10 -24.28 6.01
CA TRP A 78 19.78 -23.07 5.54
C TRP A 78 21.11 -23.34 4.83
N LYS A 79 21.83 -24.42 5.17
CA LYS A 79 23.12 -24.74 4.54
C LYS A 79 22.92 -25.22 3.10
N LYS A 80 21.80 -25.85 2.78
CA LYS A 80 21.43 -26.23 1.41
C LYS A 80 20.85 -25.04 0.66
N ILE A 81 19.98 -24.27 1.30
CA ILE A 81 19.32 -23.11 0.70
C ILE A 81 20.33 -22.07 0.20
N ILE A 82 21.39 -21.81 0.97
CA ILE A 82 22.38 -20.77 0.62
C ILE A 82 23.17 -21.09 -0.65
N LYS A 83 23.32 -22.37 -1.01
CA LYS A 83 23.99 -22.79 -2.25
C LYS A 83 23.28 -22.27 -3.50
N HIS A 84 21.98 -21.98 -3.39
CA HIS A 84 21.16 -21.47 -4.47
C HIS A 84 20.96 -19.95 -4.45
N LEU A 85 21.29 -19.28 -3.34
CA LEU A 85 21.14 -17.83 -3.16
C LEU A 85 22.52 -17.16 -3.17
N LYS A 86 23.01 -16.81 -4.36
CA LYS A 86 24.32 -16.15 -4.52
C LYS A 86 24.28 -14.75 -3.88
N GLY A 87 25.36 -14.36 -3.18
CA GLY A 87 25.51 -13.03 -2.59
C GLY A 87 24.72 -12.77 -1.31
N ARG A 88 24.03 -13.79 -0.76
CA ARG A 88 23.36 -13.72 0.54
C ARG A 88 24.07 -14.62 1.55
N ASN A 89 23.91 -14.32 2.84
CA ASN A 89 24.36 -15.19 3.93
C ASN A 89 23.18 -15.83 4.67
N ILE A 90 23.46 -16.87 5.47
CA ILE A 90 22.45 -17.64 6.21
C ILE A 90 21.63 -16.76 7.16
N SER A 91 22.29 -15.81 7.84
CA SER A 91 21.63 -14.88 8.78
C SER A 91 20.63 -13.98 8.06
N GLN A 92 21.02 -13.41 6.91
CA GLN A 92 20.15 -12.60 6.06
C GLN A 92 18.94 -13.40 5.55
N CYS A 93 19.17 -14.63 5.08
CA CYS A 93 18.10 -15.50 4.58
C CYS A 93 17.09 -15.87 5.68
N SER A 94 17.59 -16.29 6.84
CA SER A 94 16.74 -16.67 7.98
C SER A 94 15.98 -15.49 8.57
N GLN A 95 16.63 -14.33 8.73
CA GLN A 95 15.95 -13.09 9.16
C GLN A 95 14.89 -12.65 8.15
N LYS A 96 15.20 -12.69 6.85
CA LYS A 96 14.23 -12.34 5.80
C LYS A 96 13.03 -13.28 5.84
N TYR A 97 13.26 -14.59 5.94
CA TYR A 97 12.19 -15.58 5.97
C TYR A 97 11.29 -15.44 7.22
N ARG A 98 11.88 -15.19 8.40
CA ARG A 98 11.11 -14.90 9.62
C ARG A 98 10.22 -13.68 9.45
N LYS A 99 10.78 -12.57 8.94
CA LYS A 99 10.01 -11.35 8.67
C LYS A 99 8.86 -11.60 7.68
N LEU A 100 9.06 -12.43 6.66
CA LEU A 100 8.01 -12.80 5.70
C LEU A 100 6.88 -13.59 6.37
N GLN A 101 7.21 -14.58 7.20
CA GLN A 101 6.21 -15.33 7.96
C GLN A 101 5.41 -14.42 8.91
N ASP A 102 6.10 -13.56 9.66
CA ASP A 102 5.45 -12.64 10.58
C ASP A 102 4.55 -11.65 9.84
N GLN A 103 4.99 -11.18 8.67
CA GLN A 103 4.18 -10.33 7.80
C GLN A 103 2.94 -11.07 7.29
N GLU A 104 3.09 -12.31 6.84
CA GLU A 104 1.97 -13.14 6.37
C GLU A 104 0.93 -13.40 7.47
N LYS A 105 1.38 -13.73 8.68
CA LYS A 105 0.49 -13.89 9.85
C LYS A 105 -0.27 -12.60 10.14
N ARG A 106 0.40 -11.44 10.07
CA ARG A 106 -0.21 -10.12 10.31
C ARG A 106 -1.18 -9.69 9.21
N THR A 107 -0.92 -10.00 7.94
CA THR A 107 -1.78 -9.59 6.82
C THR A 107 -3.05 -10.44 6.70
N LYS A 108 -3.01 -11.71 7.11
CA LYS A 108 -4.17 -12.61 7.05
C LYS A 108 -5.21 -12.39 8.15
N ARG A 109 -4.86 -11.68 9.23
CA ARG A 109 -5.76 -11.49 10.38
C ARG A 109 -6.84 -10.45 10.06
N LYS A 110 -8.10 -10.88 10.01
CA LYS A 110 -9.28 -9.99 9.90
C LYS A 110 -9.44 -9.13 11.15
N TRP A 111 -9.96 -7.92 11.00
CA TRP A 111 -10.34 -7.06 12.13
C TRP A 111 -11.60 -7.61 12.79
N SER A 112 -11.60 -7.65 14.12
CA SER A 112 -12.77 -7.99 14.93
C SER A 112 -13.47 -6.73 15.42
N ASN A 113 -14.77 -6.83 15.73
CA ASN A 113 -15.55 -5.72 16.28
C ASN A 113 -14.95 -5.22 17.60
N GLU A 114 -14.33 -6.10 18.40
CA GLU A 114 -13.67 -5.72 19.64
C GLU A 114 -12.41 -4.88 19.38
N GLU A 115 -11.59 -5.25 18.39
CA GLU A 115 -10.46 -4.42 17.97
C GLU A 115 -10.91 -3.06 17.45
N ASP A 116 -12.04 -2.98 16.73
CA ASP A 116 -12.60 -1.72 16.27
C ASP A 116 -13.07 -0.84 17.43
N ARG A 117 -13.73 -1.41 18.44
CA ARG A 117 -14.13 -0.67 19.67
C ARG A 117 -12.91 -0.11 20.39
N ILE A 118 -11.92 -0.95 20.66
CA ILE A 118 -10.66 -0.53 21.30
C ILE A 118 -10.01 0.61 20.49
N LEU A 119 -10.03 0.51 19.16
CA LEU A 119 -9.48 1.54 18.28
C LEU A 119 -10.25 2.86 18.38
N LEU A 120 -11.58 2.84 18.33
CA LEU A 120 -12.42 4.03 18.47
C LEU A 120 -12.23 4.68 19.85
N ASP A 121 -12.34 3.92 20.93
CA ASP A 121 -12.18 4.42 22.30
C ASP A 121 -10.77 5.00 22.52
N SER A 122 -9.74 4.33 21.99
CA SER A 122 -8.37 4.83 22.09
C SER A 122 -8.13 6.07 21.23
N PHE A 123 -8.86 6.23 20.13
CA PHE A 123 -8.79 7.44 19.32
C PHE A 123 -9.44 8.63 20.04
N GLU A 124 -10.55 8.44 20.74
CA GLU A 124 -11.15 9.48 21.59
C GLU A 124 -10.18 9.93 22.69
N LEU A 125 -9.41 9.00 23.28
CA LEU A 125 -8.47 9.32 24.35
C LEU A 125 -7.15 9.95 23.87
N TYR A 126 -6.60 9.50 22.73
CA TYR A 126 -5.24 9.89 22.31
C TYR A 126 -5.17 10.61 20.96
N GLY A 127 -6.28 10.71 20.23
CA GLY A 127 -6.32 11.26 18.86
C GLY A 127 -5.47 10.46 17.88
N LYS A 128 -4.74 11.15 16.99
CA LYS A 128 -3.93 10.54 15.91
C LYS A 128 -2.61 9.91 16.38
N GLN A 129 -2.46 9.59 17.67
CA GLN A 129 -1.27 8.95 18.23
C GLN A 129 -1.24 7.44 17.92
N TRP A 130 -1.11 7.08 16.64
CA TRP A 130 -1.28 5.70 16.14
C TRP A 130 -0.34 4.66 16.77
N ILE A 131 0.87 5.08 17.20
CA ILE A 131 1.82 4.19 17.88
C ILE A 131 1.25 3.78 19.25
N LYS A 132 0.80 4.75 20.06
CA LYS A 132 0.18 4.49 21.36
C LYS A 132 -1.10 3.66 21.24
N ILE A 133 -1.91 3.91 20.21
CA ILE A 133 -3.12 3.12 19.97
C ILE A 133 -2.76 1.68 19.59
N ALA A 134 -1.72 1.48 18.78
CA ALA A 134 -1.28 0.13 18.39
C ALA A 134 -0.76 -0.70 19.57
N GLU A 135 -0.22 -0.08 20.61
CA GLU A 135 0.19 -0.77 21.84
C GLU A 135 -0.99 -1.48 22.53
N LYS A 136 -2.21 -0.95 22.37
CA LYS A 136 -3.45 -1.57 22.90
C LYS A 136 -4.03 -2.66 21.98
N LEU A 137 -3.51 -2.82 20.78
CA LEU A 137 -4.01 -3.75 19.76
C LEU A 137 -2.93 -4.80 19.43
N PRO A 138 -2.76 -5.82 20.28
CA PRO A 138 -1.67 -6.79 20.12
C PRO A 138 -1.76 -7.49 18.76
N GLY A 139 -0.62 -7.54 18.05
CA GLY A 139 -0.53 -8.11 16.71
C GLY A 139 -0.97 -7.19 15.57
N ARG A 140 -1.33 -5.93 15.86
CA ARG A 140 -1.53 -4.88 14.84
C ARG A 140 -0.35 -3.90 14.85
N THR A 141 0.00 -3.39 13.68
CA THR A 141 0.98 -2.31 13.56
C THR A 141 0.28 -0.95 13.53
N SER A 142 0.98 0.12 13.94
CA SER A 142 0.47 1.50 13.86
C SER A 142 -0.04 1.88 12.47
N LYS A 143 0.62 1.37 11.41
CA LYS A 143 0.14 1.52 10.04
C LYS A 143 -1.21 0.85 9.81
N GLN A 144 -1.37 -0.42 10.22
CA GLN A 144 -2.64 -1.13 10.08
C GLN A 144 -3.76 -0.45 10.85
N VAL A 145 -3.46 0.03 12.06
CA VAL A 145 -4.39 0.76 12.94
C VAL A 145 -4.87 2.04 12.26
N ARG A 146 -3.94 2.89 11.78
CA ARG A 146 -4.28 4.10 11.03
C ARG A 146 -5.12 3.76 9.80
N ASP A 147 -4.67 2.80 8.99
CA ASP A 147 -5.33 2.44 7.73
C ASP A 147 -6.75 1.89 7.97
N ARG A 148 -6.98 1.16 9.07
CA ARG A 148 -8.32 0.72 9.49
C ARG A 148 -9.21 1.90 9.88
N TYR A 149 -8.71 2.80 10.73
CA TYR A 149 -9.47 3.97 11.17
C TYR A 149 -9.85 4.86 9.99
N VAL A 150 -8.86 5.36 9.24
CA VAL A 150 -9.05 6.41 8.23
C VAL A 150 -9.84 5.96 7.00
N ASN A 151 -9.94 4.66 6.73
CA ASN A 151 -10.60 4.15 5.53
C ASN A 151 -11.91 3.40 5.81
N GLN A 152 -12.18 2.99 7.05
CA GLN A 152 -13.26 2.04 7.30
C GLN A 152 -14.12 2.35 8.53
N ILE A 153 -13.55 2.76 9.65
CA ILE A 153 -14.32 2.83 10.91
C ILE A 153 -14.42 4.24 11.50
N ASN A 154 -13.71 5.22 10.95
CA ASN A 154 -13.88 6.61 11.37
C ASN A 154 -15.35 7.03 11.17
N PRO A 155 -16.08 7.45 12.22
CA PRO A 155 -17.53 7.69 12.16
C PRO A 155 -17.97 8.73 11.12
N ILE A 156 -17.08 9.63 10.72
CA ILE A 156 -17.40 10.64 9.71
C ILE A 156 -17.48 10.04 8.30
N ILE A 157 -16.89 8.86 8.06
CA ILE A 157 -16.82 8.27 6.72
C ILE A 157 -18.23 7.92 6.25
N ASN A 158 -18.55 8.37 5.04
CA ASN A 158 -19.81 8.03 4.39
C ASN A 158 -19.74 6.61 3.80
N HIS A 159 -20.66 5.74 4.24
CA HIS A 159 -20.81 4.36 3.76
C HIS A 159 -22.05 4.14 2.88
N ASP A 160 -22.78 5.20 2.53
CA ASP A 160 -23.96 5.16 1.68
C ASP A 160 -23.60 4.73 0.26
N GLU A 161 -24.62 4.38 -0.53
CA GLU A 161 -24.47 4.05 -1.94
C GLU A 161 -23.86 5.22 -2.73
N TRP A 162 -23.10 4.88 -3.78
CA TRP A 162 -22.48 5.87 -4.65
C TRP A 162 -23.52 6.45 -5.61
N SER A 163 -23.61 7.77 -5.63
CA SER A 163 -24.45 8.50 -6.58
C SER A 163 -23.75 8.71 -7.92
N GLU A 164 -24.53 8.87 -8.98
CA GLU A 164 -24.00 9.25 -10.30
C GLU A 164 -23.33 10.64 -10.29
N ALA A 165 -23.75 11.52 -9.39
CA ALA A 165 -23.14 12.84 -9.22
C ALA A 165 -21.70 12.72 -8.70
N GLU A 166 -21.47 11.85 -7.72
CA GLU A 166 -20.12 11.56 -7.21
C GLU A 166 -19.23 10.95 -8.31
N ASP A 167 -19.76 10.00 -9.10
CA ASP A 167 -19.01 9.41 -10.22
C ASP A 167 -18.57 10.47 -11.25
N LYS A 168 -19.45 11.44 -11.56
CA LYS A 168 -19.13 12.57 -12.46
C LYS A 168 -18.00 13.44 -11.91
N ILE A 169 -18.00 13.73 -10.60
CA ILE A 169 -16.93 14.49 -9.95
C ILE A 169 -15.61 13.73 -10.05
N ILE A 170 -15.61 12.44 -9.71
CA ILE A 170 -14.42 11.58 -9.76
C ILE A 170 -13.82 11.59 -11.17
N MET A 171 -14.65 11.43 -12.20
CA MET A 171 -14.19 11.40 -13.58
C MET A 171 -13.62 12.73 -14.06
N LYS A 172 -14.32 13.83 -13.78
CA LYS A 172 -13.88 15.17 -14.16
C LYS A 172 -12.52 15.49 -13.57
N GLU A 173 -12.36 15.28 -12.26
CA GLU A 173 -11.11 15.58 -11.58
C GLU A 173 -9.97 14.65 -12.02
N PHE A 174 -10.25 13.37 -12.25
CA PHE A 174 -9.26 12.44 -12.75
C PHE A 174 -8.73 12.83 -14.14
N GLN A 175 -9.59 13.32 -15.03
CA GLN A 175 -9.16 13.80 -16.35
C GLN A 175 -8.30 15.06 -16.28
N GLN A 176 -8.63 15.98 -15.38
CA GLN A 176 -7.93 17.24 -15.25
C GLN A 176 -6.61 17.10 -14.50
N ASN A 177 -6.59 16.33 -13.42
CA ASN A 177 -5.52 16.32 -12.43
C ASN A 177 -4.85 14.94 -12.23
N GLY A 178 -5.37 13.89 -12.86
CA GLY A 178 -4.89 12.51 -12.72
C GLY A 178 -5.31 11.84 -11.40
N PRO A 179 -4.59 10.78 -10.97
CA PRO A 179 -4.94 9.94 -9.80
C PRO A 179 -4.66 10.61 -8.44
N ARG A 180 -5.08 11.86 -8.25
CA ARG A 180 -4.94 12.60 -6.99
C ARG A 180 -6.11 12.29 -6.04
N TRP A 181 -6.24 11.03 -5.64
CA TRP A 181 -7.39 10.51 -4.90
C TRP A 181 -7.74 11.32 -3.64
N ALA A 182 -6.74 11.79 -2.89
CA ALA A 182 -6.96 12.59 -1.70
C ALA A 182 -7.58 13.97 -2.03
N GLN A 183 -7.25 14.56 -3.18
CA GLN A 183 -7.85 15.81 -3.67
C GLN A 183 -9.29 15.56 -4.12
N ILE A 184 -9.53 14.48 -4.86
CA ILE A 184 -10.87 14.11 -5.32
C ILE A 184 -11.80 13.84 -4.12
N ALA A 185 -11.32 13.08 -3.13
CA ALA A 185 -12.05 12.78 -1.91
C ALA A 185 -12.53 14.03 -1.15
N LYS A 186 -11.75 15.13 -1.17
CA LYS A 186 -12.14 16.41 -0.54
C LYS A 186 -13.33 17.09 -1.22
N GLN A 187 -13.62 16.77 -2.47
CA GLN A 187 -14.78 17.30 -3.21
C GLN A 187 -16.04 16.45 -3.03
N LEU A 188 -15.93 15.33 -2.30
CA LEU A 188 -17.02 14.39 -2.08
C LEU A 188 -17.45 14.43 -0.61
N ASN A 189 -18.67 13.99 -0.35
CA ASN A 189 -19.22 14.01 1.00
C ASN A 189 -18.62 12.89 1.85
N ASN A 190 -17.56 13.21 2.61
CA ASN A 190 -16.87 12.31 3.53
C ASN A 190 -16.50 10.93 2.95
N ARG A 191 -16.20 10.85 1.66
CA ARG A 191 -15.62 9.66 1.04
C ARG A 191 -14.13 9.61 1.34
N SER A 192 -13.64 8.47 1.80
CA SER A 192 -12.19 8.26 1.98
C SER A 192 -11.47 8.16 0.63
N GLU A 193 -10.20 8.53 0.61
CA GLU A 193 -9.31 8.37 -0.55
C GLU A 193 -9.39 6.94 -1.14
N ASN A 194 -9.40 5.95 -0.25
CA ASN A 194 -9.45 4.55 -0.64
C ASN A 194 -10.80 4.16 -1.27
N GLN A 195 -11.91 4.69 -0.76
CA GLN A 195 -13.23 4.51 -1.35
C GLN A 195 -13.28 5.07 -2.78
N VAL A 196 -12.78 6.29 -2.99
CA VAL A 196 -12.75 6.94 -4.32
C VAL A 196 -11.93 6.13 -5.32
N LYS A 197 -10.71 5.77 -4.94
CA LYS A 197 -9.83 4.93 -5.77
C LYS A 197 -10.50 3.59 -6.13
N ASN A 198 -11.13 2.94 -5.16
CA ASN A 198 -11.83 1.67 -5.40
C ASN A 198 -13.02 1.84 -6.32
N ARG A 199 -13.84 2.89 -6.11
CA ARG A 199 -14.98 3.19 -6.97
C ARG A 199 -14.55 3.40 -8.42
N PHE A 200 -13.46 4.14 -8.62
CA PHE A 200 -12.88 4.37 -9.93
C PHE A 200 -12.47 3.06 -10.61
N TYR A 201 -11.59 2.27 -10.01
CA TYR A 201 -11.04 1.08 -10.67
C TYR A 201 -12.02 -0.09 -10.80
N TYR A 202 -12.91 -0.28 -9.82
CA TYR A 202 -13.79 -1.45 -9.80
C TYR A 202 -15.17 -1.20 -10.37
N THR A 203 -15.63 0.04 -10.41
CA THR A 203 -16.95 0.36 -10.96
C THR A 203 -16.82 1.23 -12.19
N ILE A 204 -16.28 2.44 -12.06
CA ILE A 204 -16.32 3.43 -13.14
C ILE A 204 -15.55 2.94 -14.37
N LEU A 205 -14.32 2.45 -14.18
CA LEU A 205 -13.48 1.93 -15.25
C LEU A 205 -14.03 0.61 -15.84
N LYS A 206 -14.68 -0.23 -15.03
CA LYS A 206 -15.22 -1.52 -15.46
C LYS A 206 -16.61 -1.45 -16.09
N LYS A 207 -17.37 -0.39 -15.83
CA LYS A 207 -18.73 -0.21 -16.37
C LYS A 207 -18.74 -0.18 -17.91
N TYR A 208 -17.59 0.02 -18.54
CA TYR A 208 -17.39 0.02 -20.00
C TYR A 208 -16.44 -1.12 -20.43
N ASN A 209 -16.76 -2.37 -20.09
CA ASN A 209 -16.04 -3.61 -20.44
C ASN A 209 -15.63 -3.68 -21.93
N GLY A 210 -14.46 -3.11 -22.28
CA GLY A 210 -13.93 -3.13 -23.65
C GLY A 210 -14.25 -1.89 -24.51
N GLU A 211 -15.01 -0.92 -24.00
CA GLU A 211 -15.24 0.37 -24.67
C GLU A 211 -14.54 1.50 -23.91
N LEU A 212 -13.97 2.45 -24.64
CA LEU A 212 -13.35 3.64 -24.05
C LEU A 212 -14.42 4.39 -23.27
N HIS A 213 -14.21 4.59 -21.95
CA HIS A 213 -15.14 5.34 -21.12
C HIS A 213 -15.45 6.70 -21.80
N PRO A 214 -16.71 7.11 -22.00
CA PRO A 214 -17.11 8.24 -22.88
C PRO A 214 -16.43 9.59 -22.61
N TYR A 215 -15.80 9.69 -21.44
CA TYR A 215 -15.17 10.88 -20.93
C TYR A 215 -13.63 10.80 -20.95
N LEU A 216 -13.02 9.61 -21.14
CA LEU A 216 -11.59 9.46 -21.41
C LEU A 216 -11.29 9.84 -22.88
N LYS A 217 -11.63 11.08 -23.27
CA LYS A 217 -11.26 11.57 -24.60
C LYS A 217 -9.77 11.85 -24.62
N ILE A 218 -9.07 11.24 -25.58
CA ILE A 218 -7.70 11.59 -25.94
C ILE A 218 -7.74 13.05 -26.38
N GLN A 219 -7.05 13.94 -25.68
CA GLN A 219 -6.74 15.26 -26.24
C GLN A 219 -5.78 15.01 -27.41
N ASN A 220 -6.26 15.28 -28.62
CA ASN A 220 -5.44 15.35 -29.83
C ASN A 220 -4.43 16.49 -29.73
#